data_AF-A0AAW0C9A2-F1
#
_entry.id   AF-A0AAW0C9A2-F1
#
_cell.length_a   1.000
_cell.length_b   1.000
_cell.length_c   1.000
_cell.angle_alpha   90.00
_cell.angle_beta   90.00
_cell.angle_gamma   90.00
#
_symmetry.space_group_name_H-M   'P 1'
#
loop_
_entity.id
_entity.type
_entity.pdbx_description
1 polymer ?
#
loop_
_entity_poly.entity_id
_entity_poly.type
_entity_poly.pdbx_seq_one_letter_code
_entity_poly.pdbx_strand_id
1 'polypeptide(L)'
;MSALVSGGHYQEINDPLRPVRCDNCGKTAKDVGKAKLSICSACASAPYCSVECQRQNWKTHKVHCKQVTSGDLTRQALSSVAGDIGDGQRQGNRTMGQVLQDLGAWAQIHNGESITVAAWHALGLVNDLNARKSKILLLGLCRTSSTEPKTFYTLKDACALPMTEVRHIFKNRSGGCGSPSRMLKDAEAEHQGNGHIGGMLVVSFEQSPTDERPIAEAVAKMSTMVFQPLGVFEVHRDAFRRIGQLSEEAWKACLGNALRGGQFYPVFRPA
;
A
#
# COMPACT_ATOMS: atom_id res chain seq x y z
N MET A 1 -12.41 -29.89 -29.68
CA MET A 1 -13.19 -28.83 -30.36
C MET A 1 -13.82 -27.97 -29.27
N SER A 2 -13.17 -26.83 -28.99
CA SER A 2 -13.73 -25.47 -29.13
C SER A 2 -15.01 -25.24 -28.32
N ALA A 3 -14.93 -24.53 -27.19
CA ALA A 3 -15.13 -23.07 -27.05
C ALA A 3 -16.63 -22.73 -27.12
N LEU A 4 -17.22 -22.00 -26.17
CA LEU A 4 -16.92 -20.60 -25.92
C LEU A 4 -17.29 -20.18 -24.49
N VAL A 5 -16.40 -19.39 -23.92
CA VAL A 5 -16.57 -18.53 -22.76
C VAL A 5 -17.45 -17.35 -23.16
N SER A 6 -18.52 -17.12 -22.42
CA SER A 6 -19.35 -15.91 -22.55
C SER A 6 -19.41 -15.17 -21.21
N GLY A 7 -18.68 -14.06 -21.16
CA GLY A 7 -19.10 -12.84 -20.46
C GLY A 7 -19.16 -12.89 -18.94
N GLY A 8 -18.00 -12.86 -18.28
CA GLY A 8 -17.91 -12.38 -16.91
C GLY A 8 -18.18 -10.87 -16.88
N HIS A 9 -19.44 -10.47 -16.76
CA HIS A 9 -19.81 -9.11 -16.40
C HIS A 9 -19.17 -8.79 -15.04
N TYR A 10 -18.21 -7.87 -15.03
CA TYR A 10 -17.80 -7.15 -13.84
C TYR A 10 -19.07 -6.56 -13.19
N GLN A 11 -19.53 -7.17 -12.10
CA GLN A 11 -20.51 -6.51 -11.24
C GLN A 11 -19.76 -5.39 -10.52
N GLU A 12 -20.17 -4.18 -10.87
CA GLU A 12 -19.69 -2.90 -10.34
C GLU A 12 -19.70 -2.91 -8.80
N ILE A 13 -18.76 -2.16 -8.23
CA ILE A 13 -18.56 -1.74 -6.83
C ILE A 13 -19.80 -1.14 -6.14
N ASN A 14 -20.91 -1.87 -6.10
CA ASN A 14 -22.07 -1.60 -5.28
C ASN A 14 -22.14 -2.70 -4.22
N ASP A 15 -21.27 -2.60 -3.21
CA ASP A 15 -21.53 -3.26 -1.93
C ASP A 15 -22.75 -2.56 -1.30
N PRO A 16 -23.91 -3.23 -1.16
CA PRO A 16 -25.12 -2.63 -0.61
C PRO A 16 -24.98 -2.22 0.86
N LEU A 17 -23.88 -2.58 1.53
CA LEU A 17 -23.64 -2.25 2.93
C LEU A 17 -22.91 -0.91 3.13
N ARG A 18 -22.18 -0.37 2.13
CA ARG A 18 -21.45 0.92 2.27
C ARG A 18 -21.31 1.68 0.94
N PRO A 19 -22.13 2.73 0.70
CA PRO A 19 -22.08 3.49 -0.54
C PRO A 19 -20.84 4.39 -0.64
N VAL A 20 -20.20 4.40 -1.82
CA VAL A 20 -19.09 5.30 -2.18
C VAL A 20 -19.52 6.77 -2.01
N ARG A 21 -18.64 7.59 -1.41
CA ARG A 21 -18.89 9.00 -1.07
C ARG A 21 -17.99 9.93 -1.85
N CYS A 22 -18.46 11.16 -2.08
CA CYS A 22 -17.69 12.22 -2.70
C CYS A 22 -16.56 12.69 -1.76
N ASP A 23 -15.33 12.76 -2.26
CA ASP A 23 -14.15 13.19 -1.48
C ASP A 23 -14.18 14.66 -1.08
N ASN A 24 -15.06 15.47 -1.69
CA ASN A 24 -15.22 16.87 -1.32
C ASN A 24 -16.34 17.07 -0.29
N CYS A 25 -17.53 16.50 -0.54
CA CYS A 25 -18.74 16.83 0.22
C CYS A 25 -19.34 15.65 1.01
N GLY A 26 -18.74 14.46 0.94
CA GLY A 26 -19.16 13.27 1.69
C GLY A 26 -20.49 12.64 1.24
N LYS A 27 -21.19 13.24 0.28
CA LYS A 27 -22.45 12.74 -0.29
C LYS A 27 -22.24 11.49 -1.15
N THR A 28 -23.16 10.55 -1.05
CA THR A 28 -23.22 9.34 -1.90
C THR A 28 -23.85 9.65 -3.26
N ALA A 29 -23.76 8.71 -4.21
CA ALA A 29 -24.45 8.83 -5.50
C ALA A 29 -25.97 9.01 -5.32
N LYS A 30 -26.57 8.30 -4.34
CA LYS A 30 -27.99 8.42 -3.99
C LYS A 30 -28.34 9.82 -3.47
N ASP A 31 -27.51 10.40 -2.61
CA ASP A 31 -27.74 11.73 -2.02
C ASP A 31 -27.76 12.87 -3.06
N VAL A 32 -27.15 12.64 -4.23
CA VAL A 32 -27.11 13.61 -5.34
C VAL A 32 -27.95 13.18 -6.54
N GLY A 33 -28.76 12.13 -6.40
CA GLY A 33 -29.64 11.63 -7.47
C GLY A 33 -28.89 11.06 -8.69
N LYS A 34 -27.68 10.53 -8.49
CA LYS A 34 -26.86 9.94 -9.55
C LYS A 34 -26.78 8.42 -9.39
N ALA A 35 -26.63 7.71 -10.51
CA ALA A 35 -26.37 6.27 -10.52
C ALA A 35 -24.98 5.93 -9.93
N LYS A 36 -23.97 6.77 -10.20
CA LYS A 36 -22.62 6.64 -9.66
C LYS A 36 -21.90 7.98 -9.54
N LEU A 37 -20.85 8.02 -8.74
CA LEU A 37 -19.93 9.16 -8.65
C LEU A 37 -18.91 9.11 -9.80
N SER A 38 -18.46 10.27 -10.24
CA SER A 38 -17.38 10.39 -11.23
C SER A 38 -16.04 10.26 -10.53
N ILE A 39 -15.06 9.60 -11.15
CA ILE A 39 -13.72 9.47 -10.57
C ILE A 39 -12.78 10.44 -11.30
N CYS A 40 -11.79 10.98 -10.60
CA CYS A 40 -10.76 11.82 -11.22
C CYS A 40 -10.13 11.09 -12.42
N SER A 41 -10.25 11.67 -13.62
CA SER A 41 -9.79 11.06 -14.87
C SER A 41 -8.26 10.94 -14.98
N ALA A 42 -7.51 11.71 -14.18
CA ALA A 42 -6.05 11.70 -14.21
C ALA A 42 -5.45 10.57 -13.35
N CYS A 43 -5.95 10.38 -12.13
CA CYS A 43 -5.36 9.44 -11.15
C CYS A 43 -6.28 8.26 -10.80
N ALA A 44 -7.52 8.25 -11.27
CA ALA A 44 -8.50 7.19 -11.06
C ALA A 44 -8.79 6.80 -9.59
N SER A 45 -8.41 7.65 -8.61
CA SER A 45 -8.47 7.30 -7.18
C SER A 45 -9.51 8.06 -6.36
N ALA A 46 -9.94 9.25 -6.80
CA ALA A 46 -10.83 10.12 -6.02
C ALA A 46 -12.25 10.23 -6.62
N PRO A 47 -13.31 9.78 -5.91
CA PRO A 47 -14.71 9.94 -6.33
C PRO A 47 -15.29 11.33 -6.04
N TYR A 48 -16.06 11.87 -6.98
CA TYR A 48 -16.71 13.16 -6.92
C TYR A 48 -18.14 13.10 -7.45
N CYS A 49 -19.06 13.79 -6.78
CA CYS A 49 -20.42 13.93 -7.28
C CYS A 49 -20.52 14.90 -8.45
N SER A 50 -19.56 15.80 -8.65
CA SER A 50 -19.55 16.75 -9.76
C SER A 50 -18.15 17.33 -10.01
N VAL A 51 -17.97 17.98 -11.17
CA VAL A 51 -16.73 18.68 -11.53
C VAL A 51 -16.46 19.84 -10.57
N GLU A 52 -17.49 20.49 -10.03
CA GLU A 52 -17.37 21.54 -9.02
C GLU A 52 -16.78 20.99 -7.73
N CYS A 53 -17.23 19.81 -7.28
CA CYS A 53 -16.65 19.13 -6.12
C CYS A 53 -15.20 18.73 -6.35
N GLN A 54 -14.85 18.26 -7.56
CA GLN A 54 -13.47 18.00 -7.93
C GLN A 54 -12.61 19.27 -7.88
N ARG A 55 -13.12 20.40 -8.43
CA ARG A 55 -12.42 21.70 -8.43
C ARG A 55 -12.24 22.26 -7.02
N GLN A 56 -13.23 22.12 -6.14
CA GLN A 56 -13.14 22.55 -4.75
C GLN A 56 -12.09 21.75 -3.97
N ASN A 57 -12.08 20.41 -4.14
CA ASN A 57 -11.07 19.54 -3.55
C ASN A 57 -9.72 19.60 -4.29
N TRP A 58 -9.59 20.32 -5.41
CA TRP A 58 -8.37 20.31 -6.23
C TRP A 58 -7.14 20.81 -5.46
N LYS A 59 -7.28 21.78 -4.56
CA LYS A 59 -6.16 22.32 -3.77
C LYS A 59 -5.44 21.23 -2.97
N THR A 60 -6.22 20.33 -2.38
CA THR A 60 -5.76 19.19 -1.57
C THR A 60 -5.46 17.97 -2.45
N HIS A 61 -6.34 17.66 -3.41
CA HIS A 61 -6.20 16.50 -4.29
C HIS A 61 -5.03 16.60 -5.28
N LYS A 62 -4.65 17.79 -5.76
CA LYS A 62 -3.61 17.99 -6.78
C LYS A 62 -2.26 17.38 -6.39
N VAL A 63 -1.90 17.41 -5.11
CA VAL A 63 -0.63 16.81 -4.62
C VAL A 63 -0.66 15.31 -4.83
N HIS A 64 -1.70 14.64 -4.33
CA HIS A 64 -1.92 13.21 -4.52
C HIS A 64 -2.07 12.83 -6.00
N CYS A 65 -2.87 13.60 -6.75
CA CYS A 65 -3.07 13.41 -8.18
C CYS A 65 -1.74 13.42 -8.93
N LYS A 66 -0.87 14.41 -8.65
CA LYS A 66 0.47 14.50 -9.25
C LYS A 66 1.37 13.35 -8.86
N GLN A 67 1.35 12.92 -7.60
CA GLN A 67 2.16 11.78 -7.17
C GLN A 67 1.79 10.49 -7.95
N VAL A 68 0.49 10.28 -8.17
CA VAL A 68 -0.01 9.15 -8.95
C VAL A 68 0.28 9.32 -10.45
N THR A 69 0.17 10.54 -11.01
CA THR A 69 0.30 10.77 -12.46
C THR A 69 1.72 11.05 -12.96
N SER A 70 2.61 11.60 -12.13
CA SER A 70 3.93 12.09 -12.58
C SER A 70 4.98 10.99 -12.73
N GLY A 71 4.80 9.80 -12.15
CA GLY A 71 5.82 8.75 -12.22
C GLY A 71 7.22 9.19 -11.76
N ASP A 72 7.36 10.28 -11.01
CA ASP A 72 8.67 10.87 -10.69
C ASP A 72 9.49 10.01 -9.71
N LEU A 73 8.85 9.08 -8.98
CA LEU A 73 9.55 8.06 -8.19
C LEU A 73 10.00 6.86 -9.04
N THR A 74 9.49 6.72 -10.27
CA THR A 74 9.78 5.60 -11.17
C THR A 74 11.22 5.65 -11.68
N ARG A 75 11.90 6.81 -11.73
CA ARG A 75 13.27 6.88 -12.26
C ARG A 75 14.37 6.72 -11.21
N GLN A 76 14.16 7.22 -9.98
CA GLN A 76 15.18 7.17 -8.93
C GLN A 76 15.21 5.83 -8.17
N ALA A 77 14.08 5.11 -8.09
CA ALA A 77 14.03 3.78 -7.47
C ALA A 77 14.40 2.64 -8.42
N LEU A 78 14.27 2.81 -9.75
CA LEU A 78 14.60 1.77 -10.74
C LEU A 78 16.07 1.78 -11.17
N SER A 79 16.79 2.90 -11.04
CA SER A 79 18.20 2.97 -11.46
C SER A 79 19.18 2.23 -10.54
N SER A 80 18.77 1.90 -9.31
CA SER A 80 19.61 1.22 -8.31
C SER A 80 19.47 -0.31 -8.29
N VAL A 81 18.63 -0.90 -9.14
CA VAL A 81 18.32 -2.34 -9.14
C VAL A 81 18.72 -3.06 -10.44
N ALA A 82 19.29 -2.35 -11.42
CA ALA A 82 19.89 -2.97 -12.60
C ALA A 82 21.30 -3.50 -12.29
N GLY A 83 21.37 -4.59 -11.52
CA GLY A 83 22.57 -5.40 -11.33
C GLY A 83 22.28 -6.85 -11.74
N ASP A 84 23.24 -7.46 -12.43
CA ASP A 84 23.20 -8.71 -13.20
C ASP A 84 22.21 -9.82 -12.77
N ILE A 85 21.52 -10.34 -13.78
CA ILE A 85 20.47 -11.36 -13.71
C ILE A 85 21.09 -12.73 -13.40
N GLY A 86 20.89 -13.22 -12.18
CA GLY A 86 21.05 -14.62 -11.81
C GLY A 86 19.75 -15.40 -11.98
N ASP A 87 19.83 -16.53 -12.67
CA ASP A 87 18.73 -17.44 -12.98
C ASP A 87 18.19 -18.12 -11.70
N GLY A 88 17.02 -17.68 -11.24
CA GLY A 88 16.33 -18.19 -10.06
C GLY A 88 14.89 -18.57 -10.42
N GLN A 89 14.48 -19.78 -10.04
CA GLN A 89 13.31 -20.51 -10.54
C GLN A 89 11.99 -19.70 -10.59
N ARG A 90 11.33 -19.84 -11.74
CA ARG A 90 10.06 -19.23 -12.14
C ARG A 90 8.87 -19.89 -11.43
N GLN A 91 8.11 -19.11 -10.64
CA GLN A 91 6.74 -19.46 -10.26
C GLN A 91 5.76 -18.63 -11.10
N GLY A 92 5.07 -19.31 -12.03
CA GLY A 92 4.21 -18.66 -13.03
C GLY A 92 5.04 -17.93 -14.09
N ASN A 93 4.46 -17.65 -15.25
CA ASN A 93 5.13 -17.03 -16.41
C ASN A 93 5.70 -15.60 -16.18
N ARG A 94 5.83 -15.12 -14.94
CA ARG A 94 6.31 -13.76 -14.60
C ARG A 94 7.79 -13.75 -14.25
N THR A 95 8.52 -12.80 -14.82
CA THR A 95 9.93 -12.54 -14.49
C THR A 95 10.06 -11.76 -13.18
N MET A 96 11.25 -11.79 -12.57
CA MET A 96 11.55 -10.96 -11.39
C MET A 96 11.24 -9.47 -11.63
N GLY A 97 11.58 -8.95 -12.80
CA GLY A 97 11.30 -7.55 -13.17
C GLY A 97 9.80 -7.25 -13.21
N GLN A 98 8.98 -8.17 -13.70
CA GLN A 98 7.53 -8.03 -13.69
C GLN A 98 6.96 -8.06 -12.27
N VAL A 99 7.50 -8.90 -11.38
CA VAL A 99 7.08 -8.92 -9.97
C VAL A 99 7.45 -7.61 -9.27
N LEU A 100 8.65 -7.05 -9.51
CA LEU A 100 9.02 -5.73 -8.97
C LEU A 100 8.14 -4.60 -9.52
N GLN A 101 7.80 -4.66 -10.80
CA GLN A 101 6.89 -3.69 -11.43
C GLN A 101 5.49 -3.76 -10.83
N ASP A 102 4.93 -4.97 -10.67
CA ASP A 102 3.63 -5.20 -10.04
C ASP A 102 3.62 -4.69 -8.60
N LEU A 103 4.61 -5.10 -7.78
CA LEU A 103 4.75 -4.66 -6.39
C LEU A 103 4.91 -3.14 -6.28
N GLY A 104 5.68 -2.54 -7.19
CA GLY A 104 5.87 -1.09 -7.24
C GLY A 104 4.58 -0.35 -7.56
N ALA A 105 3.85 -0.75 -8.61
CA ALA A 105 2.58 -0.15 -8.99
C ALA A 105 1.52 -0.29 -7.88
N TRP A 106 1.42 -1.47 -7.29
CA TRP A 106 0.55 -1.74 -6.15
C TRP A 106 0.91 -0.87 -4.94
N ALA A 107 2.19 -0.80 -4.58
CA ALA A 107 2.66 -0.01 -3.44
C ALA A 107 2.29 1.47 -3.61
N GLN A 108 2.44 2.04 -4.81
CA GLN A 108 2.11 3.44 -5.06
C GLN A 108 0.62 3.75 -4.79
N ILE A 109 -0.29 2.85 -5.17
CA ILE A 109 -1.73 3.01 -4.90
C ILE A 109 -2.02 3.00 -3.39
N HIS A 110 -1.35 2.12 -2.65
CA HIS A 110 -1.69 1.88 -1.24
C HIS A 110 -0.85 2.69 -0.24
N ASN A 111 0.28 3.26 -0.64
CA ASN A 111 1.20 4.00 0.22
C ASN A 111 0.50 5.14 0.95
N GLY A 112 -0.22 6.01 0.23
CA GLY A 112 -0.89 7.19 0.80
C GLY A 112 -2.16 6.86 1.60
N GLU A 113 -2.64 5.62 1.51
CA GLU A 113 -3.91 5.19 2.10
C GLU A 113 -3.71 4.03 3.07
N SER A 114 -4.03 2.80 2.63
CA SER A 114 -4.15 1.63 3.50
C SER A 114 -2.84 1.20 4.16
N ILE A 115 -1.69 1.36 3.48
CA ILE A 115 -0.40 0.96 4.04
C ILE A 115 0.07 1.95 5.10
N THR A 116 -0.07 3.26 4.87
CA THR A 116 0.27 4.25 5.90
C THR A 116 -0.56 4.00 7.17
N VAL A 117 -1.88 3.81 7.03
CA VAL A 117 -2.74 3.57 8.20
C VAL A 117 -2.35 2.26 8.91
N ALA A 118 -2.15 1.17 8.16
CA ALA A 118 -1.73 -0.10 8.74
C ALA A 118 -0.37 0.02 9.46
N ALA A 119 0.60 0.75 8.90
CA ALA A 119 1.91 0.95 9.50
C ALA A 119 1.84 1.75 10.81
N TRP A 120 0.98 2.77 10.89
CA TRP A 120 0.75 3.50 12.14
C TRP A 120 0.28 2.58 13.26
N HIS A 121 -0.63 1.65 12.97
CA HIS A 121 -1.14 0.71 13.96
C HIS A 121 -0.15 -0.43 14.25
N ALA A 122 0.43 -1.04 13.24
CA ALA A 122 1.35 -2.16 13.40
C ALA A 122 2.60 -1.77 14.20
N LEU A 123 3.13 -0.57 13.98
CA LEU A 123 4.33 -0.08 14.68
C LEU A 123 3.99 0.54 16.05
N GLY A 124 2.71 0.74 16.38
CA GLY A 124 2.27 1.35 17.63
C GLY A 124 2.47 2.86 17.70
N LEU A 125 2.51 3.55 16.56
CA LEU A 125 2.85 4.99 16.48
C LEU A 125 1.76 5.89 17.09
N VAL A 126 0.56 5.35 17.29
CA VAL A 126 -0.52 6.06 18.01
C VAL A 126 -0.11 6.35 19.45
N ASN A 127 0.64 5.44 20.06
CA ASN A 127 1.05 5.50 21.46
C ASN A 127 2.50 5.94 21.62
N ASP A 128 3.41 5.44 20.76
CA ASP A 128 4.83 5.74 20.81
C ASP A 128 5.40 6.06 19.41
N LEU A 129 5.61 7.34 19.15
CA LEU A 129 6.21 7.79 17.90
C LEU A 129 7.67 7.34 17.72
N ASN A 130 8.39 7.00 18.79
CA ASN A 130 9.77 6.54 18.68
C ASN A 130 9.88 5.11 18.16
N ALA A 131 8.80 4.31 18.23
CA ALA A 131 8.77 2.95 17.72
C ALA A 131 9.11 2.86 16.21
N ARG A 132 8.87 3.93 15.44
CA ARG A 132 9.25 4.02 14.02
C ARG A 132 10.75 3.88 13.77
N LYS A 133 11.59 4.19 14.77
CA LYS A 133 13.06 4.12 14.66
C LYS A 133 13.60 2.71 14.93
N SER A 134 12.80 1.88 15.60
CA SER A 134 13.23 0.56 16.09
C SER A 134 12.47 -0.60 15.46
N LYS A 135 11.39 -0.34 14.70
CA LYS A 135 10.58 -1.37 14.05
C LYS A 135 10.29 -1.00 12.59
N ILE A 136 10.05 -2.02 11.77
CA ILE A 136 9.54 -1.88 10.39
C ILE A 136 8.30 -2.75 10.22
N LEU A 137 7.46 -2.45 9.23
CA LEU A 137 6.33 -3.31 8.88
C LEU A 137 6.73 -4.23 7.72
N LEU A 138 6.53 -5.53 7.89
CA LEU A 138 6.62 -6.52 6.81
C LEU A 138 5.22 -6.87 6.30
N LEU A 139 5.07 -6.91 4.98
CA LEU A 139 3.85 -7.36 4.30
C LEU A 139 4.18 -8.55 3.39
N GLY A 140 3.62 -9.71 3.74
CA GLY A 140 3.61 -10.89 2.86
C GLY A 140 2.36 -10.86 1.98
N LEU A 141 2.55 -10.92 0.66
CA LEU A 141 1.49 -10.71 -0.31
C LEU A 141 1.33 -11.89 -1.25
N CYS A 142 0.10 -12.28 -1.58
CA CYS A 142 -0.17 -13.27 -2.62
C CYS A 142 -0.68 -12.58 -3.88
N ARG A 143 -0.08 -12.88 -5.04
CA ARG A 143 -0.57 -12.36 -6.33
C ARG A 143 -1.95 -12.94 -6.64
N THR A 144 -2.86 -12.07 -7.07
CA THR A 144 -4.19 -12.41 -7.57
C THR A 144 -4.20 -12.60 -9.09
N SER A 145 -5.35 -12.96 -9.67
CA SER A 145 -5.56 -12.91 -11.13
C SER A 145 -5.88 -11.50 -11.65
N SER A 146 -5.93 -10.48 -10.79
CA SER A 146 -6.32 -9.13 -11.17
C SER A 146 -5.29 -8.45 -12.07
N THR A 147 -5.79 -7.67 -13.03
CA THR A 147 -5.01 -6.76 -13.89
C THR A 147 -5.05 -5.31 -13.40
N GLU A 148 -5.76 -5.01 -12.31
CA GLU A 148 -5.83 -3.67 -11.70
C GLU A 148 -4.80 -3.54 -10.57
N PRO A 149 -3.89 -2.54 -10.61
CA PRO A 149 -2.86 -2.34 -9.59
C PRO A 149 -3.38 -2.34 -8.14
N LYS A 150 -4.57 -1.77 -7.90
CA LYS A 150 -5.21 -1.74 -6.57
C LYS A 150 -5.50 -3.12 -5.99
N THR A 151 -5.64 -4.15 -6.82
CA THR A 151 -6.02 -5.49 -6.40
C THR A 151 -5.06 -6.56 -6.89
N PHE A 152 -3.85 -6.17 -7.32
CA PHE A 152 -2.81 -7.10 -7.73
C PHE A 152 -2.51 -8.14 -6.66
N TYR A 153 -2.59 -7.75 -5.39
CA TYR A 153 -2.18 -8.57 -4.26
C TYR A 153 -3.27 -8.65 -3.20
N THR A 154 -3.41 -9.81 -2.57
CA THR A 154 -4.09 -9.96 -1.29
C THR A 154 -3.09 -10.10 -0.16
N LEU A 155 -3.50 -9.66 1.05
CA LEU A 155 -2.70 -9.84 2.25
C LEU A 155 -2.61 -11.33 2.60
N LYS A 156 -1.40 -11.88 2.68
CA LYS A 156 -1.15 -13.20 3.28
C LYS A 156 -1.04 -13.05 4.79
N ASP A 157 -0.11 -12.21 5.23
CA ASP A 157 0.05 -11.81 6.63
C ASP A 157 0.90 -10.54 6.70
N ALA A 158 0.98 -9.92 7.88
CA ALA A 158 1.79 -8.75 8.16
C ALA A 158 2.35 -8.78 9.59
N CYS A 159 3.53 -8.22 9.83
CA CYS A 159 4.07 -8.11 11.18
C CYS A 159 5.00 -6.91 11.35
N ALA A 160 5.06 -6.37 12.56
CA ALA A 160 6.06 -5.39 12.93
C ALA A 160 7.33 -6.11 13.39
N LEU A 161 8.43 -5.93 12.68
CA LEU A 161 9.71 -6.57 12.98
C LEU A 161 10.70 -5.57 13.61
N PRO A 162 11.38 -5.93 14.72
CA PRO A 162 12.46 -5.12 15.26
C PRO A 162 13.61 -4.93 14.26
N MET A 163 14.19 -3.73 14.23
CA MET A 163 15.32 -3.38 13.36
C MET A 163 16.55 -4.27 13.61
N THR A 164 16.69 -4.83 14.81
CA THR A 164 17.75 -5.82 15.14
C THR A 164 17.61 -7.09 14.31
N GLU A 165 16.39 -7.60 14.15
CA GLU A 165 16.10 -8.78 13.34
C GLU A 165 16.23 -8.48 11.85
N VAL A 166 15.74 -7.31 11.41
CA VAL A 166 15.94 -6.83 10.04
C VAL A 166 17.42 -6.81 9.69
N ARG A 167 18.26 -6.21 10.55
CA ARG A 167 19.71 -6.18 10.31
C ARG A 167 20.30 -7.57 10.20
N HIS A 168 19.82 -8.54 10.98
CA HIS A 168 20.27 -9.93 10.88
C HIS A 168 19.89 -10.56 9.54
N ILE A 169 18.62 -10.42 9.13
CA ILE A 169 18.08 -10.95 7.87
C ILE A 169 18.81 -10.38 6.65
N PHE A 170 19.13 -9.09 6.67
CA PHE A 170 19.71 -8.37 5.54
C PHE A 170 21.25 -8.25 5.58
N LYS A 171 21.93 -8.74 6.64
CA LYS A 171 23.37 -8.57 6.85
C LYS A 171 24.24 -9.06 5.68
N ASN A 172 23.84 -10.19 5.08
CA ASN A 172 24.65 -10.93 4.11
C ASN A 172 24.05 -10.90 2.70
N ARG A 173 23.04 -10.06 2.44
CA ARG A 173 22.43 -9.96 1.12
C ARG A 173 23.33 -9.11 0.21
N SER A 174 24.07 -9.78 -0.65
CA SER A 174 24.84 -9.19 -1.73
C SER A 174 23.90 -8.76 -2.85
N GLY A 175 23.70 -7.45 -3.00
CA GLY A 175 23.00 -6.87 -4.14
C GLY A 175 22.23 -5.62 -3.78
N GLY A 176 22.69 -4.47 -4.29
CA GLY A 176 22.01 -3.20 -4.63
C GLY A 176 20.98 -2.56 -3.68
N CYS A 177 20.19 -3.34 -2.97
CA CYS A 177 19.24 -2.91 -1.98
C CYS A 177 19.97 -2.20 -0.83
N GLY A 178 19.77 -0.89 -0.71
CA GLY A 178 20.31 -0.11 0.39
C GLY A 178 19.96 -0.73 1.75
N SER A 179 20.84 -0.53 2.74
CA SER A 179 20.55 -0.95 4.11
C SER A 179 19.18 -0.41 4.54
N PRO A 180 18.26 -1.23 5.07
CA PRO A 180 16.96 -0.75 5.58
C PRO A 180 17.11 0.40 6.59
N SER A 181 18.19 0.39 7.38
CA SER A 181 18.53 1.48 8.29
C SER A 181 18.93 2.77 7.57
N ARG A 182 19.54 2.69 6.39
CA ARG A 182 19.87 3.86 5.55
C ARG A 182 18.60 4.41 4.89
N MET A 183 17.76 3.54 4.32
CA MET A 183 16.50 3.97 3.70
C MET A 183 15.57 4.67 4.69
N LEU A 184 15.54 4.22 5.94
CA LEU A 184 14.77 4.89 7.00
C LEU A 184 15.33 6.29 7.32
N LYS A 185 16.67 6.45 7.35
CA LYS A 185 17.31 7.76 7.55
C LYS A 185 17.04 8.70 6.36
N ASP A 186 17.10 8.16 5.15
CA ASP A 186 16.84 8.91 3.93
C ASP A 186 15.37 9.39 3.91
N ALA A 187 14.42 8.52 4.29
CA ALA A 187 13.00 8.87 4.47
C ALA A 187 12.78 9.99 5.50
N GLU A 188 13.52 9.96 6.61
CA GLU A 188 13.48 11.03 7.63
C GLU A 188 14.01 12.36 7.07
N ALA A 189 15.01 12.31 6.19
CA ALA A 189 15.63 13.50 5.62
C ALA A 189 14.85 14.10 4.43
N GLU A 190 14.14 13.29 3.65
CA GLU A 190 13.49 13.70 2.40
C GLU A 190 12.22 14.55 2.62
N HIS A 191 11.58 14.45 3.78
CA HIS A 191 10.28 15.09 4.04
C HIS A 191 10.39 16.34 4.94
N GLN A 192 11.33 17.24 4.69
CA GLN A 192 11.43 18.48 5.49
C GLN A 192 10.32 19.50 5.11
N GLY A 193 9.24 19.57 5.90
CA GLY A 193 8.18 20.60 5.78
C GLY A 193 6.76 20.10 6.08
N ASN A 194 5.80 21.02 6.26
CA ASN A 194 4.34 20.77 6.39
C ASN A 194 3.92 19.70 7.42
N GLY A 195 4.39 19.81 8.66
CA GLY A 195 3.95 18.90 9.74
C GLY A 195 4.51 17.47 9.60
N HIS A 196 5.60 17.27 8.86
CA HIS A 196 6.35 16.02 8.91
C HIS A 196 7.03 15.86 10.26
N ILE A 197 6.88 14.68 10.86
CA ILE A 197 7.44 14.36 12.18
C ILE A 197 8.44 13.20 12.15
N GLY A 198 8.63 12.51 11.02
CA GLY A 198 9.68 11.49 10.82
C GLY A 198 9.30 10.43 9.78
N GLY A 199 10.16 9.44 9.56
CA GLY A 199 9.92 8.36 8.59
C GLY A 199 9.55 7.03 9.25
N MET A 200 8.89 6.17 8.50
CA MET A 200 8.74 4.74 8.80
C MET A 200 9.07 3.92 7.57
N LEU A 201 9.41 2.65 7.76
CA LEU A 201 9.74 1.75 6.66
C LEU A 201 8.77 0.57 6.61
N VAL A 202 8.23 0.34 5.42
CA VAL A 202 7.46 -0.85 5.08
C VAL A 202 8.22 -1.67 4.04
N VAL A 203 8.21 -2.98 4.17
CA VAL A 203 8.79 -3.91 3.19
C VAL A 203 7.70 -4.86 2.73
N SER A 204 7.44 -4.85 1.43
CA SER A 204 6.43 -5.72 0.82
C SER A 204 7.10 -6.71 -0.12
N PHE A 205 6.68 -7.97 -0.04
CA PHE A 205 7.21 -9.02 -0.90
C PHE A 205 6.10 -10.00 -1.32
N GLU A 206 6.27 -10.58 -2.48
CA GLU A 206 5.38 -11.63 -2.96
C GLU A 206 5.77 -12.97 -2.32
N GLN A 207 4.81 -13.64 -1.69
CA GLN A 207 4.95 -14.96 -1.10
C GLN A 207 3.98 -15.92 -1.80
N SER A 208 4.48 -17.09 -2.22
CA SER A 208 3.66 -18.12 -2.83
C SER A 208 2.46 -18.47 -1.91
N PRO A 209 1.26 -18.71 -2.46
CA PRO A 209 0.15 -19.26 -1.70
C PRO A 209 0.53 -20.52 -0.93
N THR A 210 1.36 -21.39 -1.52
CA THR A 210 1.79 -22.67 -0.95
C THR A 210 2.91 -22.57 0.10
N ASP A 211 3.46 -21.37 0.32
CA ASP A 211 4.57 -21.16 1.26
C ASP A 211 4.04 -20.84 2.66
N GLU A 212 3.88 -21.85 3.51
CA GLU A 212 3.29 -21.71 4.86
C GLU A 212 4.24 -21.11 5.91
N ARG A 213 5.46 -20.70 5.54
CA ARG A 213 6.40 -20.12 6.50
C ARG A 213 5.88 -18.79 7.06
N PRO A 214 6.12 -18.49 8.34
CA PRO A 214 5.90 -17.16 8.89
C PRO A 214 6.63 -16.09 8.05
N ILE A 215 5.99 -14.94 7.84
CA ILE A 215 6.54 -13.87 6.98
C ILE A 215 7.93 -13.39 7.40
N ALA A 216 8.24 -13.42 8.70
CA ALA A 216 9.55 -13.06 9.24
C ALA A 216 10.66 -14.04 8.80
N GLU A 217 10.32 -15.30 8.56
CA GLU A 217 11.23 -16.30 8.00
C GLU A 217 11.22 -16.29 6.47
N ALA A 218 10.05 -16.07 5.86
CA ALA A 218 9.89 -16.05 4.42
C ALA A 218 10.72 -14.93 3.79
N VAL A 219 10.68 -13.72 4.35
CA VAL A 219 11.39 -12.54 3.83
C VAL A 219 12.90 -12.80 3.67
N ALA A 220 13.50 -13.61 4.54
CA ALA A 220 14.91 -13.97 4.47
C ALA A 220 15.29 -14.74 3.21
N LYS A 221 14.33 -15.43 2.55
CA LYS A 221 14.56 -16.19 1.31
C LYS A 221 14.04 -15.49 0.05
N MET A 222 13.38 -14.34 0.18
CA MET A 222 12.79 -13.65 -0.99
C MET A 222 13.84 -12.83 -1.73
N SER A 223 13.97 -13.03 -3.04
CA SER A 223 14.81 -12.19 -3.91
C SER A 223 14.10 -10.92 -4.39
N THR A 224 12.77 -10.90 -4.34
CA THR A 224 11.95 -9.83 -4.91
C THR A 224 11.10 -9.14 -3.84
N MET A 225 11.41 -7.88 -3.56
CA MET A 225 10.70 -7.08 -2.56
C MET A 225 10.84 -5.60 -2.88
N VAL A 226 9.89 -4.80 -2.38
CA VAL A 226 9.92 -3.34 -2.47
C VAL A 226 10.03 -2.75 -1.08
N PHE A 227 10.83 -1.71 -0.98
CA PHE A 227 11.02 -0.91 0.24
C PHE A 227 10.26 0.38 0.07
N GLN A 228 9.39 0.68 1.03
CA GLN A 228 8.48 1.81 1.02
C GLN A 228 8.84 2.71 2.21
N PRO A 229 9.78 3.66 2.03
CA PRO A 229 9.96 4.74 2.98
C PRO A 229 8.71 5.63 2.97
N LEU A 230 8.02 5.73 4.10
CA LEU A 230 6.80 6.52 4.23
C LEU A 230 6.97 7.63 5.25
N GLY A 231 6.48 8.82 4.92
CA GLY A 231 6.45 9.95 5.83
C GLY A 231 5.40 9.79 6.93
N VAL A 232 5.78 10.16 8.14
CA VAL A 232 4.92 10.27 9.32
C VAL A 232 4.60 11.75 9.50
N PHE A 233 3.32 12.09 9.55
CA PHE A 233 2.85 13.49 9.57
C PHE A 233 1.93 13.75 10.77
N GLU A 234 1.89 14.99 11.25
CA GLU A 234 1.04 15.44 12.36
C GLU A 234 -0.45 15.24 12.07
N VAL A 235 -0.89 15.44 10.83
CA VAL A 235 -2.28 15.21 10.42
C VAL A 235 -2.72 13.76 10.68
N HIS A 236 -1.82 12.80 10.46
CA HIS A 236 -2.07 11.39 10.75
C HIS A 236 -2.09 11.15 12.27
N ARG A 237 -1.13 11.72 13.01
CA ARG A 237 -1.09 11.65 14.49
C ARG A 237 -2.41 12.10 15.10
N ASP A 238 -2.90 13.26 14.67
CA ASP A 238 -4.07 13.89 15.25
C ASP A 238 -5.37 13.19 14.86
N ALA A 239 -5.40 12.55 13.68
CA ALA A 239 -6.49 11.66 13.27
C ALA A 239 -6.50 10.38 14.11
N PHE A 240 -5.36 9.70 14.27
CA PHE A 240 -5.28 8.43 14.98
C PHE A 240 -5.41 8.57 16.49
N ARG A 241 -5.04 9.71 17.08
CA ARG A 241 -5.35 10.01 18.50
C ARG A 241 -6.85 9.97 18.80
N ARG A 242 -7.71 10.30 17.82
CA ARG A 242 -9.18 10.25 18.00
C ARG A 242 -9.73 8.84 17.83
N ILE A 243 -9.12 8.05 16.95
CA ILE A 243 -9.52 6.66 16.65
C ILE A 243 -9.01 5.70 17.73
N GLY A 244 -7.84 5.97 18.29
CA GLY A 244 -7.13 5.08 19.19
C GLY A 244 -6.31 4.00 18.45
N GLN A 245 -5.54 3.24 19.22
CA GLN A 245 -4.74 2.13 18.70
C GLN A 245 -5.64 0.93 18.40
N LEU A 246 -5.66 0.47 17.14
CA LEU A 246 -6.34 -0.76 16.76
C LEU A 246 -5.56 -2.00 17.22
N SER A 247 -6.28 -3.09 17.53
CA SER A 247 -5.67 -4.40 17.74
C SER A 247 -5.04 -4.94 16.46
N GLU A 248 -4.19 -5.95 16.59
CA GLU A 248 -3.50 -6.55 15.45
C GLU A 248 -4.46 -7.12 14.41
N GLU A 249 -5.46 -7.85 14.90
CA GLU A 249 -6.49 -8.49 14.09
C GLU A 249 -7.32 -7.44 13.35
N ALA A 250 -7.65 -6.33 14.04
CA ALA A 250 -8.46 -5.26 13.47
C ALA A 250 -7.75 -4.56 12.31
N TRP A 251 -6.51 -4.08 12.49
CA TRP A 251 -5.83 -3.37 11.40
C TRP A 251 -5.46 -4.30 10.25
N LYS A 252 -5.13 -5.58 10.52
CA LYS A 252 -4.90 -6.59 9.48
C LYS A 252 -6.15 -6.84 8.65
N ALA A 253 -7.31 -6.97 9.30
CA ALA A 253 -8.58 -7.15 8.61
C ALA A 253 -8.92 -5.93 7.72
N CYS A 254 -8.70 -4.72 8.22
CA CYS A 254 -8.88 -3.48 7.44
C CYS A 254 -7.95 -3.41 6.23
N LEU A 255 -6.67 -3.76 6.42
CA LEU A 255 -5.70 -3.81 5.33
C LEU A 255 -6.11 -4.86 4.29
N GLY A 256 -6.45 -6.08 4.73
CA GLY A 256 -6.92 -7.16 3.87
C GLY A 256 -8.14 -6.77 3.03
N ASN A 257 -9.09 -6.03 3.61
CA ASN A 257 -10.25 -5.49 2.89
C ASN A 257 -9.82 -4.48 1.80
N ALA A 258 -8.90 -3.56 2.15
CA ALA A 258 -8.41 -2.55 1.21
C ALA A 258 -7.70 -3.18 0.01
N LEU A 259 -6.90 -4.23 0.23
CA LEU A 259 -6.18 -4.94 -0.83
C LEU A 259 -7.11 -5.74 -1.76
N ARG A 260 -8.34 -6.02 -1.33
CA ARG A 260 -9.39 -6.62 -2.18
C ARG A 260 -10.22 -5.57 -2.93
N GLY A 261 -9.81 -4.30 -2.91
CA GLY A 261 -10.46 -3.19 -3.60
C GLY A 261 -11.38 -2.34 -2.72
N GLY A 262 -11.59 -2.75 -1.47
CA GLY A 262 -12.32 -1.98 -0.47
C GLY A 262 -11.58 -0.70 -0.04
N GLN A 263 -12.21 0.08 0.85
CA GLN A 263 -11.54 1.16 1.55
C GLN A 263 -10.98 0.65 2.89
N PHE A 264 -9.85 1.21 3.32
CA PHE A 264 -9.39 1.02 4.69
C PHE A 264 -10.33 1.79 5.63
N TYR A 265 -10.91 1.12 6.63
CA TYR A 265 -11.80 1.77 7.59
C TYR A 265 -11.51 1.29 9.01
N PRO A 266 -11.20 2.19 9.98
CA PRO A 266 -10.80 1.80 11.33
C PRO A 266 -11.90 1.10 12.14
N VAL A 267 -13.15 1.12 11.65
CA VAL A 267 -14.25 0.31 12.18
C VAL A 267 -14.46 -0.91 11.26
N PHE A 268 -13.69 -1.97 11.54
CA PHE A 268 -13.98 -3.29 10.99
C PHE A 268 -15.22 -3.84 11.70
N ARG A 269 -16.25 -4.18 10.92
CA ARG A 269 -17.37 -4.99 11.42
C ARG A 269 -17.40 -6.24 10.53
N PRO A 270 -17.05 -7.42 11.05
CA PRO A 270 -17.22 -8.65 10.28
C PRO A 270 -18.72 -8.79 9.94
N ALA A 271 -18.98 -9.31 8.74
CA ALA A 271 -20.33 -9.65 8.28
C ALA A 271 -20.93 -10.77 9.16
#